data_AF-A0A6F8YKT0-F1
#
_entry.id   AF-A0A6F8YKT0-F1
#
_cell.length_a   1.000
_cell.length_b   1.000
_cell.length_c   1.000
_cell.angle_alpha   90.00
_cell.angle_beta   90.00
_cell.angle_gamma   90.00
#
_symmetry.space_group_name_H-M   'P 1'
#
loop_
_entity.id
_entity.type
_entity.pdbx_description
1 polymer ?
#
loop_
_entity_poly.entity_id
_entity_poly.type
_entity_poly.pdbx_seq_one_letter_code
_entity_poly.pdbx_strand_id
1 'polypeptide(L)' 'MLAEQGSDGLLLRLCRLEGAHYVEHAVATSGTVLASDRPFPFQLDTSALLGR' A
#
# COMPACT_ATOMS: atom_id res chain seq x y z
N MET A 1 3.99 2.72 -5.40
CA MET A 1 2.77 2.34 -4.66
C MET A 1 1.59 2.60 -5.58
N LEU A 2 0.68 1.63 -5.70
CA LEU A 2 -0.54 1.73 -6.47
C LEU A 2 -1.72 1.76 -5.49
N ALA A 3 -2.70 2.62 -5.75
CA ALA A 3 -3.94 2.69 -5.01
C ALA A 3 -5.10 2.37 -5.96
N GLU A 4 -5.90 1.38 -5.60
CA GLU A 4 -7.07 0.95 -6.35
C GLU A 4 -8.31 1.17 -5.47
N GLN A 5 -9.31 1.87 -6.02
CA GLN A 5 -10.62 2.00 -5.40
C GLN A 5 -11.58 1.03 -6.08
N GLY A 6 -11.96 -0.03 -5.37
CA GLY A 6 -12.95 -1.00 -5.82
C GLY A 6 -14.31 -0.78 -5.15
N SER A 7 -15.31 -1.56 -5.56
CA SER A 7 -16.64 -1.57 -4.93
C SER A 7 -16.59 -1.91 -3.44
N ASP A 8 -15.55 -2.61 -2.99
CA ASP A 8 -15.38 -3.11 -1.62
C ASP A 8 -14.46 -2.22 -0.75
N GLY A 9 -13.99 -1.08 -1.29
CA GLY A 9 -13.17 -0.10 -0.57
C GLY A 9 -11.77 0.13 -1.16
N LEU A 10 -10.88 0.69 -0.33
CA LEU A 10 -9.49 1.01 -0.70
C LEU A 10 -8.60 -0.23 -0.63
N LEU A 11 -7.86 -0.49 -1.71
CA LEU A 11 -6.76 -1.42 -1.77
C LEU A 11 -5.47 -0.65 -2.09
N LEU A 12 -4.48 -0.74 -1.21
CA LEU A 12 -3.12 -0.26 -1.48
C LEU A 12 -2.20 -1.44 -1.74
N ARG A 13 -1.37 -1.28 -2.77
CA ARG A 13 -0.34 -2.24 -3.11
C ARG A 13 1.00 -1.55 -3.21
N LEU A 14 1.90 -1.94 -2.31
CA LEU A 14 3.29 -1.54 -2.34
C LEU A 14 4.05 -2.51 -3.23
N CYS A 15 4.65 -2.00 -4.30
CA CYS A 15 5.57 -2.75 -5.13
C CYS A 15 7.00 -2.31 -4.85
N ARG A 16 7.94 -3.26 -4.87
CA ARG A 16 9.38 -2.99 -4.81
C ARG A 16 10.04 -3.33 -6.14
N LEU A 17 11.06 -2.58 -6.50
CA LEU A 17 11.88 -2.91 -7.66
C LEU A 17 12.85 -4.04 -7.30
N GLU A 18 12.76 -5.16 -8.00
CA GLU A 18 13.72 -6.26 -7.96
C GLU A 18 14.33 -6.44 -9.34
N GLY A 19 15.63 -6.11 -9.45
CA GLY A 19 16.31 -6.11 -10.74
C GLY A 19 15.63 -5.13 -11.71
N ALA A 20 14.98 -5.67 -12.74
CA ALA A 20 14.27 -4.90 -13.77
C ALA A 20 12.73 -4.95 -13.66
N HIS A 21 12.19 -5.59 -12.61
CA HIS A 21 10.73 -5.80 -12.47
C HIS A 21 10.22 -5.30 -11.13
N TYR A 22 8.99 -4.79 -11.13
CA TYR A 22 8.28 -4.48 -9.88
C TYR A 22 7.56 -5.73 -9.39
N VAL A 23 7.80 -6.11 -8.14
CA VAL A 23 7.11 -7.20 -7.46
C VAL A 23 6.28 -6.66 -6.30
N GLU A 24 5.18 -7.33 -5.98
CA GLU A 24 4.37 -7.00 -4.80
C GLU A 24 5.20 -7.23 -3.53
N HIS A 25 5.26 -6.20 -2.69
CA HIS A 25 5.98 -6.23 -1.43
C HIS A 25 5.01 -6.30 -0.24
N ALA A 26 3.93 -5.53 -0.27
CA ALA A 26 2.91 -5.52 0.77
C ALA A 26 1.57 -5.02 0.22
N VAL A 27 0.47 -5.48 0.83
CA VAL A 27 -0.89 -5.06 0.49
C VAL A 27 -1.58 -4.62 1.78
N ALA A 28 -2.38 -3.57 1.68
CA ALA A 28 -3.26 -3.12 2.76
C ALA A 28 -4.65 -2.84 2.21
N THR A 29 -5.66 -3.24 2.96
CA THR A 29 -7.07 -2.97 2.66
C THR A 29 -7.57 -1.81 3.54
N SER A 30 -8.81 -1.36 3.30
CA SER A 30 -9.48 -0.34 4.09
C SER A 30 -9.43 -0.63 5.59
N GLY A 31 -9.02 0.35 6.40
CA GLY A 31 -8.92 0.21 7.86
C GLY A 31 -7.64 -0.47 8.37
N THR A 32 -6.68 -0.80 7.50
CA THR A 32 -5.43 -1.48 7.87
C THR A 32 -4.21 -0.59 7.65
N VAL A 33 -3.07 -0.99 8.24
CA VAL A 33 -1.82 -0.26 8.10
C VAL A 33 -0.95 -0.92 7.04
N LEU A 34 -0.55 -0.15 6.03
CA LEU A 34 0.53 -0.51 5.12
C LEU A 34 1.86 -0.09 5.75
N ALA A 35 2.79 -1.01 5.91
CA ALA A 35 4.11 -0.73 6.46
C ALA A 35 5.20 -1.31 5.58
N SER A 36 6.38 -0.71 5.63
CA SER A 36 7.60 -1.25 5.06
C SER A 36 8.79 -0.81 5.89
N ASP A 37 9.79 -1.69 6.01
CA ASP A 37 11.06 -1.42 6.69
C ASP A 37 12.16 -0.94 5.72
N ARG A 38 11.93 -1.08 4.41
CA ARG A 38 12.92 -0.81 3.35
C ARG A 38 12.25 -0.30 2.06
N PRO A 39 12.93 0.55 1.28
CA PRO A 39 14.28 1.10 1.52
C PRO A 39 14.31 2.16 2.63
N PHE A 40 13.15 2.70 3.02
CA PHE A 40 13.00 3.62 4.14
C PHE A 40 11.82 3.15 4.99
N PRO A 41 11.97 3.04 6.32
CA PRO A 41 10.87 2.64 7.19
C PRO A 41 9.70 3.62 7.10
N PHE A 42 8.48 3.12 6.93
CA PHE A 42 7.26 3.91 7.02
C PHE A 42 6.06 3.08 7.48
N GLN A 43 5.02 3.79 7.93
CA GLN A 43 3.69 3.25 8.20
C GLN A 43 2.64 4.21 7.63
N LEU A 44 1.59 3.65 7.06
CA LEU A 44 0.47 4.38 6.46
C LEU A 44 -0.84 3.71 6.84
N ASP A 45 -1.65 4.39 7.65
CA ASP A 45 -3.00 3.97 7.98
C ASP A 45 -3.94 4.28 6.81
N THR A 46 -4.56 3.25 6.22
CA THR A 46 -5.46 3.44 5.08
C THR A 46 -6.74 4.17 5.43
N SER A 47 -7.12 4.20 6.72
CA SER A 47 -8.27 4.96 7.22
C SER A 47 -8.09 6.47 7.03
N ALA A 48 -6.85 6.94 7.04
CA ALA A 48 -6.51 8.35 6.87
C ALA A 48 -6.55 8.83 5.41
N LEU A 49 -6.62 7.91 4.44
CA LEU A 49 -6.55 8.23 3.01
C LEU A 49 -7.92 8.52 2.39
N LEU A 50 -8.99 7.98 2.97
CA LEU A 50 -10.36 8.17 2.50
C LEU A 50 -11.00 9.39 3.19
N GLY A 51 -10.29 10.52 3.18
CA GLY A 51 -10.79 11.79 3.72
C GLY A 51 -12.24 12.03 3.32
N ARG A 52 -13.09 12.26 4.32
CA ARG A 52 -14.52 12.58 4.14
C ARG A 52 -14.71 13.85 3.34
#